data_AF-Q13NV6-F1
#
_entry.id   AF-Q13NV6-F1
#
_cell.length_a   1.000
_cell.length_b   1.000
_cell.length_c   1.000
_cell.angle_alpha   90.00
_cell.angle_beta   90.00
_cell.angle_gamma   90.00
#
_symmetry.space_group_name_H-M   'P 1'
#
loop_
_entity.id
_entity.type
_entity.pdbx_description
1 polymer ?
#
loop_
_entity_poly.entity_id
_entity_poly.type
_entity_poly.pdbx_seq_one_letter_code
_entity_poly.pdbx_strand_id
1 'polypeptide(L)'
;MSWSNYADTDACTDLLTYLVVSQLLRHSLTGKWLTAGHAVEFTHLWMYVNGPLDLLARVSLASRAQALSAQMLRVSKQLFDAKSLASAFVDSGRLDYRSPAVAEVHRVCMALVVSGLRFPESGIWCDAD
;
A
#
# COMPACT_ATOMS: atom_id res chain seq x y z
N MET A 1 -1.58 -10.36 28.86
CA MET A 1 -1.98 -10.85 27.52
C MET A 1 -1.67 -9.76 26.50
N SER A 2 -0.57 -9.91 25.76
CA SER A 2 -0.06 -8.92 24.79
C SER A 2 -0.44 -9.35 23.37
N TRP A 3 -1.72 -9.21 23.02
CA TRP A 3 -2.22 -9.50 21.66
C TRP A 3 -2.42 -8.21 20.84
N SER A 4 -2.37 -7.04 21.48
CA SER A 4 -2.65 -5.75 20.84
C SER A 4 -1.62 -5.36 19.77
N ASN A 5 -0.32 -5.51 20.06
CA ASN A 5 0.72 -5.05 19.14
C ASN A 5 0.77 -5.88 17.83
N TYR A 6 0.46 -7.18 17.88
CA TYR A 6 0.47 -8.04 16.70
C TYR A 6 -0.77 -7.80 15.83
N ALA A 7 -1.95 -7.67 16.43
CA ALA A 7 -3.18 -7.37 15.69
C ALA A 7 -3.10 -6.01 14.98
N ASP A 8 -2.50 -5.01 15.61
CA ASP A 8 -2.27 -3.70 14.99
C ASP A 8 -1.24 -3.79 13.85
N THR A 9 -0.22 -4.65 13.98
CA THR A 9 0.80 -4.87 12.94
C THR A 9 0.21 -5.52 11.70
N ASP A 10 -0.64 -6.53 11.86
CA ASP A 10 -1.30 -7.22 10.75
C ASP A 10 -2.27 -6.28 10.02
N ALA A 11 -3.10 -5.55 10.75
CA ALA A 11 -4.01 -4.55 10.18
C ALA A 11 -3.26 -3.41 9.45
N CYS A 12 -2.17 -2.91 10.04
CA CYS A 12 -1.31 -1.91 9.39
C CYS A 12 -0.64 -2.45 8.13
N THR A 13 -0.20 -3.71 8.16
CA THR A 13 0.43 -4.38 7.02
C THR A 13 -0.58 -4.57 5.89
N ASP A 14 -1.78 -5.07 6.20
CA ASP A 14 -2.84 -5.30 5.21
C ASP A 14 -3.31 -3.98 4.59
N LEU A 15 -3.53 -2.93 5.39
CA LEU A 15 -3.88 -1.60 4.87
C LEU A 15 -2.76 -1.03 3.98
N LEU A 16 -1.50 -1.10 4.41
CA LEU A 16 -0.39 -0.58 3.60
C LEU A 16 -0.28 -1.34 2.27
N THR A 17 -0.42 -2.67 2.32
CA THR A 17 -0.42 -3.53 1.13
C THR A 17 -1.53 -3.13 0.18
N TYR A 18 -2.75 -2.94 0.71
CA TYR A 18 -3.92 -2.51 -0.05
C TYR A 18 -3.69 -1.19 -0.77
N LEU A 19 -3.14 -0.20 -0.07
CA LEU A 19 -2.86 1.11 -0.64
C LEU A 19 -1.73 1.06 -1.68
N VAL A 20 -0.65 0.31 -1.43
CA VAL A 20 0.46 0.16 -2.40
C VAL A 20 -0.01 -0.55 -3.67
N VAL A 21 -0.78 -1.63 -3.56
CA VAL A 21 -1.36 -2.32 -4.72
C VAL A 21 -2.28 -1.39 -5.50
N SER A 22 -3.11 -0.61 -4.81
CA SER A 22 -4.01 0.37 -5.46
C SER A 22 -3.23 1.47 -6.20
N GLN A 23 -2.11 1.94 -5.63
CA GLN A 23 -1.19 2.89 -6.27
C GLN A 23 -0.58 2.29 -7.55
N LEU A 24 -0.04 1.07 -7.45
CA LEU A 24 0.58 0.36 -8.56
C LEU A 24 -0.43 0.10 -9.68
N LEU A 25 -1.65 -0.35 -9.34
CA LEU A 25 -2.70 -0.61 -10.30
C LEU A 25 -3.08 0.67 -11.05
N ARG A 26 -3.37 1.77 -10.33
CA ARG A 26 -3.71 3.05 -10.97
C ARG A 26 -2.58 3.53 -11.88
N HIS A 27 -1.33 3.44 -11.42
CA HIS A 27 -0.18 3.86 -12.20
C HIS A 27 0.02 2.99 -13.44
N SER A 28 -0.15 1.66 -13.32
CA SER A 28 -0.04 0.74 -14.46
C SER A 28 -1.09 0.98 -15.55
N LEU A 29 -2.30 1.41 -15.16
CA LEU A 29 -3.41 1.68 -16.07
C LEU A 29 -3.39 3.08 -16.68
N THR A 30 -2.90 4.09 -15.94
CA THR A 30 -3.09 5.51 -16.31
C THR A 30 -1.81 6.33 -16.35
N GLY A 31 -0.69 5.79 -15.90
CA GLY A 31 0.55 6.53 -15.68
C GLY A 31 0.50 7.54 -14.51
N LYS A 32 -0.58 7.54 -13.71
CA LYS A 32 -0.78 8.47 -12.59
C LYS A 32 -0.89 7.72 -11.26
N TRP A 33 -0.32 8.28 -10.20
CA TRP A 33 -0.49 7.82 -8.81
C TRP A 33 -1.82 8.28 -8.25
N LEU A 34 -2.39 7.57 -7.26
CA LEU A 34 -3.57 8.00 -6.49
C LEU A 34 -3.36 9.40 -5.90
N THR A 35 -4.42 10.21 -5.90
CA THR A 35 -4.42 11.48 -5.17
C THR A 35 -4.60 11.21 -3.68
N ALA A 36 -4.36 12.22 -2.84
CA ALA A 36 -4.69 12.12 -1.42
C ALA A 36 -6.18 11.78 -1.18
N GLY A 37 -7.09 12.36 -1.98
CA GLY A 37 -8.52 12.05 -1.91
C GLY A 37 -8.82 10.57 -2.20
N HIS A 38 -8.22 10.01 -3.25
CA HIS A 38 -8.34 8.57 -3.52
C HIS A 38 -7.72 7.74 -2.39
N ALA A 39 -6.56 8.12 -1.84
CA ALA A 39 -5.96 7.38 -0.73
C ALA A 39 -6.87 7.32 0.51
N VAL A 40 -7.59 8.41 0.81
CA VAL A 40 -8.62 8.45 1.87
C VAL A 40 -9.79 7.53 1.53
N GLU A 41 -10.30 7.60 0.31
CA GLU A 41 -11.39 6.73 -0.16
C GLU A 41 -11.04 5.24 -0.07
N PHE A 42 -9.88 4.83 -0.60
CA PHE A 42 -9.41 3.46 -0.53
C PHE A 42 -9.16 3.00 0.91
N THR A 43 -8.71 3.90 1.80
CA THR A 43 -8.62 3.60 3.24
C THR A 43 -10.00 3.29 3.83
N HIS A 44 -11.03 4.07 3.47
CA HIS A 44 -12.39 3.82 3.93
C HIS A 44 -12.98 2.52 3.37
N LEU A 45 -12.73 2.22 2.09
CA LEU A 45 -13.13 0.94 1.48
C LEU A 45 -12.49 -0.25 2.22
N TRP A 46 -11.21 -0.16 2.55
CA TRP A 46 -10.53 -1.17 3.33
C TRP A 46 -11.14 -1.34 4.73
N MET A 47 -11.41 -0.23 5.43
CA MET A 47 -12.02 -0.25 6.78
C MET A 47 -13.43 -0.84 6.78
N TYR A 48 -14.20 -0.62 5.72
CA TYR A 48 -15.54 -1.19 5.59
C TYR A 48 -15.53 -2.72 5.65
N VAL A 49 -14.47 -3.35 5.15
CA VAL A 49 -14.31 -4.82 5.12
C VAL A 49 -13.57 -5.35 6.34
N ASN A 50 -12.54 -4.64 6.81
CA ASN A 50 -11.59 -5.15 7.82
C ASN A 50 -11.77 -4.55 9.23
N GLY A 51 -12.63 -3.53 9.35
CA GLY A 51 -12.87 -2.84 10.61
C GLY A 51 -12.03 -1.56 10.79
N PRO A 52 -12.21 -0.88 11.93
CA PRO A 52 -11.55 0.39 12.18
C PRO A 52 -10.05 0.22 12.46
N LEU A 53 -9.27 1.23 12.05
CA LEU A 53 -7.86 1.40 12.42
C LEU A 53 -7.66 2.83 12.93
N ASP A 54 -6.72 3.01 13.85
CA ASP A 54 -6.39 4.31 14.42
C ASP A 54 -6.11 5.37 13.34
N LEU A 55 -6.55 6.62 13.59
CA LEU A 55 -6.44 7.71 12.62
C LEU A 55 -4.99 8.03 12.28
N LEU A 56 -4.10 8.08 13.27
CA LEU A 56 -2.70 8.40 13.04
C LEU A 56 -2.01 7.29 12.24
N ALA A 57 -2.31 6.02 12.54
CA ALA A 57 -1.84 4.88 11.77
C ALA A 57 -2.30 4.98 10.30
N ARG A 58 -3.59 5.24 10.06
CA ARG A 58 -4.15 5.39 8.71
C ARG A 58 -3.46 6.50 7.91
N VAL A 59 -3.31 7.67 8.50
CA VAL A 59 -2.66 8.83 7.84
C VAL A 59 -1.19 8.54 7.55
N SER A 60 -0.47 7.93 8.50
CA SER A 60 0.94 7.57 8.33
C SER A 60 1.15 6.53 7.21
N LEU A 61 0.29 5.51 7.14
CA LEU A 61 0.39 4.48 6.09
C LEU A 61 0.04 5.05 4.71
N ALA A 62 -1.03 5.84 4.62
CA ALA A 62 -1.46 6.45 3.37
C ALA A 62 -0.42 7.44 2.79
N SER A 63 0.25 8.23 3.63
CA SER A 63 1.29 9.16 3.18
C SER A 63 2.54 8.46 2.61
N ARG A 64 2.78 7.20 3.02
CA ARG A 64 3.95 6.41 2.61
C ARG A 64 3.70 5.52 1.40
N ALA A 65 2.44 5.17 1.13
CA ALA A 65 2.08 4.18 0.11
C ALA A 65 2.61 4.54 -1.29
N GLN A 66 2.52 5.81 -1.70
CA GLN A 66 2.98 6.25 -3.03
C GLN A 66 4.50 6.15 -3.20
N ALA A 67 5.26 6.58 -2.19
CA ALA A 67 6.72 6.52 -2.24
C ALA A 67 7.19 5.07 -2.31
N LEU A 68 6.58 4.19 -1.51
CA LEU A 68 6.85 2.76 -1.52
C LEU A 68 6.49 2.13 -2.88
N SER A 69 5.32 2.43 -3.44
CA SER A 69 4.94 1.92 -4.76
C SER A 69 5.91 2.35 -5.85
N ALA A 70 6.37 3.60 -5.83
CA ALA A 70 7.37 4.09 -6.78
C ALA A 70 8.72 3.37 -6.62
N GLN A 71 9.15 3.09 -5.39
CA GLN A 71 10.37 2.32 -5.13
C GLN A 71 10.25 0.88 -5.65
N MET A 72 9.14 0.21 -5.37
CA MET A 72 8.91 -1.17 -5.83
C MET A 72 8.86 -1.26 -7.36
N LEU A 73 8.22 -0.29 -8.01
CA LEU A 73 8.16 -0.22 -9.47
C LEU A 73 9.55 -0.02 -10.11
N ARG A 74 10.46 0.71 -9.44
CA ARG A 74 11.86 0.84 -9.89
C ARG A 74 12.63 -0.47 -9.78
N VAL A 75 12.35 -1.27 -8.75
CA VAL A 75 12.99 -2.58 -8.54
C VAL A 75 12.51 -3.61 -9.57
N SER A 76 11.21 -3.65 -9.86
CA SER A 76 10.67 -4.58 -10.85
C SER A 76 9.45 -4.04 -11.59
N LYS A 77 9.65 -3.59 -12.83
CA LYS A 77 8.56 -3.14 -13.71
C LYS A 77 7.66 -4.28 -14.16
N GLN A 78 8.23 -5.46 -14.42
CA GLN A 78 7.51 -6.61 -14.94
C GLN A 78 6.54 -7.19 -13.91
N LEU A 79 6.93 -7.23 -12.64
CA LEU A 79 6.08 -7.76 -11.57
C LEU A 79 4.83 -6.90 -11.30
N PHE A 80 4.92 -5.60 -11.63
CA PHE A 80 3.86 -4.61 -11.37
C PHE A 80 3.30 -4.00 -12.65
N ASP A 81 3.36 -4.75 -13.76
CA ASP A 81 2.65 -4.36 -14.99
C ASP A 81 1.13 -4.59 -14.86
N ALA A 82 0.36 -3.98 -15.76
CA ALA A 82 -1.10 -4.05 -15.71
C ALA A 82 -1.62 -5.50 -15.79
N LYS A 83 -0.91 -6.38 -16.51
CA LYS A 83 -1.27 -7.79 -16.65
C LYS A 83 -1.10 -8.55 -15.32
N SER A 84 0.00 -8.30 -14.63
CA SER A 84 0.32 -8.93 -13.34
C SER A 84 -0.58 -8.42 -12.21
N LEU A 85 -1.05 -7.18 -12.32
CA LEU A 85 -1.97 -6.56 -11.36
C LEU A 85 -3.45 -6.79 -11.67
N ALA A 86 -3.79 -7.34 -12.83
CA ALA A 86 -5.19 -7.56 -13.24
C ALA A 86 -5.96 -8.46 -12.27
N SER A 87 -5.28 -9.39 -11.61
CA SER A 87 -5.85 -10.29 -10.59
C SER A 87 -5.46 -9.90 -9.17
N ALA A 88 -5.05 -8.65 -8.93
CA ALA A 88 -4.62 -8.23 -7.60
C ALA A 88 -5.77 -8.10 -6.60
N PHE A 89 -7.00 -7.94 -7.11
CA PHE A 89 -8.22 -7.89 -6.31
C PHE A 89 -9.17 -9.03 -6.70
N VAL A 90 -9.80 -9.64 -5.70
CA VAL A 90 -10.98 -10.50 -5.90
C VAL A 90 -12.23 -9.65 -6.05
N ASP A 91 -13.33 -10.23 -6.56
CA ASP A 91 -14.60 -9.53 -6.82
C ASP A 91 -15.16 -8.76 -5.62
N SER A 92 -14.79 -9.14 -4.39
CA SER A 92 -15.17 -8.44 -3.16
C SER A 92 -14.33 -7.20 -2.85
N GLY A 93 -13.45 -6.77 -3.76
CA GLY A 93 -12.51 -5.65 -3.53
C GLY A 93 -11.42 -5.95 -2.51
N ARG A 94 -11.22 -7.22 -2.12
CA ARG A 94 -10.12 -7.68 -1.25
C ARG A 94 -8.91 -8.04 -2.09
N LEU A 95 -7.72 -7.97 -1.49
CA LEU A 95 -6.51 -8.41 -2.17
C LEU A 95 -6.52 -9.93 -2.39
N ASP A 96 -6.08 -10.38 -3.57
CA ASP A 96 -5.77 -11.78 -3.82
C ASP A 96 -4.32 -12.07 -3.47
N TYR A 97 -4.09 -12.60 -2.26
CA TYR A 97 -2.76 -12.99 -1.78
C TYR A 97 -2.13 -14.17 -2.53
N ARG A 98 -2.87 -14.83 -3.44
CA ARG A 98 -2.29 -15.83 -4.35
C ARG A 98 -1.56 -15.18 -5.53
N SER A 99 -1.82 -13.90 -5.81
CA SER A 99 -1.08 -13.13 -6.82
C SER A 99 0.37 -12.92 -6.36
N PRO A 100 1.39 -13.27 -7.19
CA PRO A 100 2.79 -13.01 -6.86
C PRO A 100 3.09 -11.54 -6.59
N ALA A 101 2.41 -10.63 -7.31
CA ALA A 101 2.57 -9.19 -7.12
C ALA A 101 2.08 -8.75 -5.73
N VAL A 102 0.89 -9.21 -5.33
CA VAL A 102 0.32 -8.90 -4.01
C VAL A 102 1.15 -9.51 -2.89
N ALA A 103 1.57 -10.77 -3.03
CA ALA A 103 2.40 -11.45 -2.04
C ALA A 103 3.74 -10.72 -1.80
N GLU A 104 4.38 -10.24 -2.87
CA GLU A 104 5.63 -9.48 -2.75
C GLU A 104 5.41 -8.10 -2.11
N VAL A 105 4.35 -7.37 -2.50
CA VAL A 105 3.98 -6.11 -1.84
C VAL A 105 3.76 -6.34 -0.35
N HIS A 106 3.02 -7.38 0.02
CA HIS A 106 2.72 -7.70 1.41
C HIS A 106 3.98 -8.00 2.22
N ARG A 107 4.89 -8.80 1.66
CA ARG A 107 6.19 -9.11 2.30
C ARG A 107 6.99 -7.84 2.59
N VAL A 108 7.05 -6.90 1.64
CA VAL A 108 7.73 -5.62 1.81
C VAL A 108 7.03 -4.73 2.83
N CYS A 109 5.70 -4.66 2.78
CA CYS A 109 4.90 -3.89 3.73
C CYS A 109 5.05 -4.42 5.16
N MET A 110 5.02 -5.73 5.35
CA MET A 110 5.20 -6.38 6.65
C MET A 110 6.57 -6.05 7.24
N ALA A 111 7.64 -6.20 6.45
CA ALA A 111 9.00 -5.87 6.89
C ALA A 111 9.09 -4.42 7.35
N LEU A 112 8.43 -3.52 6.62
CA LEU A 112 8.41 -2.10 6.93
C LEU A 112 7.63 -1.76 8.21
N VAL A 113 6.44 -2.35 8.40
CA VAL A 113 5.62 -2.14 9.59
C VAL A 113 6.33 -2.71 10.83
N VAL A 114 6.84 -3.95 10.75
CA VAL A 114 7.54 -4.61 11.86
C VAL A 114 8.84 -3.91 12.23
N SER A 115 9.60 -3.42 11.25
CA SER A 115 10.88 -2.76 11.53
C SER A 115 10.72 -1.37 12.15
N GLY A 116 9.50 -0.83 12.22
CA GLY A 116 9.25 0.54 12.70
C GLY A 116 10.03 1.61 11.92
N LEU A 117 10.62 1.26 10.77
CA LEU A 117 11.52 2.13 10.03
C LEU A 117 10.71 3.31 9.50
N ARG A 118 11.01 4.51 10.01
CA ARG A 118 10.77 5.76 9.30
C ARG A 118 11.59 5.68 8.01
N PHE A 119 10.95 5.85 6.86
CA PHE A 119 11.70 6.09 5.62
C PHE A 119 12.66 7.26 5.87
N PRO A 120 13.89 7.22 5.33
CA PRO A 120 14.67 8.45 5.24
C PRO A 120 13.84 9.44 4.42
N GLU A 121 13.46 10.56 5.04
CA GLU A 121 13.00 11.75 4.34
C GLU A 121 14.17 12.25 3.49
N SER A 122 14.32 11.73 2.28
CA SER A 122 15.29 12.26 1.32
C SER A 122 14.60 12.57 -0.02
N GLY A 123 14.33 13.87 -0.19
CA GLY A 123 13.80 14.50 -1.40
C GLY A 123 12.58 15.36 -1.07
N ILE A 124 12.70 16.41 -0.26
CA ILE A 124 12.91 17.78 -0.77
C ILE A 124 12.14 18.00 -2.07
N TRP A 125 10.98 18.63 -1.94
CA TRP A 125 10.35 19.37 -3.02
C TRP A 125 11.30 20.50 -3.45
N CYS A 126 11.76 20.47 -4.70
CA CYS A 126 12.36 21.52 -5.55
C CYS A 126 12.71 20.81 -6.87
N ASP A 127 12.26 21.14 -8.07
CA ASP A 127 11.62 22.33 -8.60
C ASP A 127 10.62 21.96 -9.70
N ALA A 128 9.65 22.86 -9.90
CA ALA A 128 8.84 22.93 -11.10
C ALA A 128 9.66 23.60 -12.21
N ASP A 129 9.63 23.03 -13.41
CA ASP A 129 9.79 23.79 -14.65
C ASP A 129 8.42 24.32 -15.10
#